data_AF-A0A836X099-F1
#
_entry.id   AF-A0A836X099-F1
#
_cell.length_a   1.000
_cell.length_b   1.000
_cell.length_c   1.000
_cell.angle_alpha   90.00
_cell.angle_beta   90.00
_cell.angle_gamma   90.00
#
_symmetry.space_group_name_H-M   'P 1'
#
loop_
_entity.id
_entity.type
_entity.pdbx_description
1 polymer ?
#
loop_
_entity_poly.entity_id
_entity_poly.type
_entity_poly.pdbx_seq_one_letter_code
_entity_poly.pdbx_strand_id
1 'polypeptide(L)' 'MSATAKPESDRARPRTFSSTDRDFQMLEAISRYHGTSKSAMVTGLIRKEFWRVFPNGTDTVPLDAGAKVSES' A
#
# COMPACT_ATOMS: atom_id res chain seq x y z
N MET A 1 14.50 29.19 10.07
CA MET A 1 13.32 28.30 10.07
C MET A 1 13.78 26.96 9.54
N SER A 2 14.08 26.01 10.41
CA SER A 2 14.61 24.69 10.02
C SER A 2 13.47 23.85 9.45
N ALA A 3 13.60 23.43 8.19
CA ALA A 3 12.75 22.40 7.62
C ALA A 3 12.98 21.11 8.41
N THR A 4 11.96 20.63 9.11
CA THR A 4 11.96 19.31 9.75
C THR A 4 12.24 18.27 8.67
N ALA A 5 13.45 17.69 8.70
CA ALA A 5 13.79 16.57 7.83
C ALA A 5 12.78 15.44 8.09
N LYS A 6 12.06 14.99 7.05
CA LYS A 6 11.22 13.80 7.13
C LYS A 6 12.06 12.64 7.71
N PRO A 7 11.54 11.86 8.66
CA PRO A 7 12.29 10.75 9.22
C PRO A 7 12.72 9.80 8.10
N GLU A 8 13.95 9.31 8.20
CA GLU A 8 14.62 8.39 7.25
C GLU A 8 13.82 7.10 6.96
N SER A 9 12.77 6.83 7.77
CA SER A 9 11.94 5.62 7.71
C SER A 9 10.93 5.57 6.55
N ASP A 10 10.67 6.68 5.84
CA ASP A 10 9.64 6.72 4.79
C ASP A 10 10.12 6.29 3.40
N ARG A 11 11.42 5.97 3.25
CA ARG A 11 11.92 5.49 1.96
C ARG A 11 11.45 4.06 1.72
N ALA A 12 10.78 3.86 0.57
CA ALA A 12 10.40 2.54 0.12
C ALA A 12 11.64 1.62 0.03
N ARG A 13 11.64 0.55 0.84
CA ARG A 13 12.63 -0.54 0.74
C ARG A 13 12.09 -1.62 -0.23
N PRO A 14 12.97 -2.31 -0.98
CA PRO A 14 12.56 -3.46 -1.78
C PRO A 14 11.99 -4.57 -0.89
N ARG A 15 10.86 -5.14 -1.28
CA ARG A 15 10.31 -6.39 -0.73
C ARG A 15 10.07 -7.34 -1.90
N THR A 16 10.40 -8.60 -1.72
CA THR A 16 10.15 -9.66 -2.70
C THR A 16 8.85 -10.39 -2.35
N PHE A 17 8.14 -10.84 -3.37
CA PHE A 17 7.02 -11.77 -3.23
C PHE A 17 7.17 -12.89 -4.25
N SER A 18 6.63 -14.06 -3.93
CA SER A 18 6.57 -15.20 -4.84
C SER A 18 5.18 -15.26 -5.47
N SER A 19 5.11 -15.70 -6.71
CA SER A 19 3.86 -15.89 -7.43
C SER A 19 3.99 -17.03 -8.43
N THR A 20 2.87 -17.59 -8.86
CA THR A 20 2.89 -18.45 -10.06
C THR A 20 3.05 -17.60 -11.32
N ASP A 21 3.38 -18.24 -12.45
CA ASP A 21 3.44 -17.55 -13.75
C ASP A 21 2.07 -16.95 -14.13
N ARG A 22 0.99 -17.66 -13.82
CA ARG A 22 -0.38 -17.20 -14.07
C ARG A 22 -0.67 -15.91 -13.30
N ASP A 23 -0.34 -15.87 -12.01
CA ASP A 23 -0.56 -14.69 -11.17
C ASP A 23 0.28 -13.50 -11.65
N PHE A 24 1.51 -13.76 -12.10
CA PHE A 24 2.37 -12.72 -12.66
C PHE A 24 1.80 -12.13 -13.95
N GLN A 25 1.28 -12.98 -14.85
CA GLN A 25 0.60 -12.53 -16.08
C GLN A 25 -0.66 -11.71 -15.77
N MET A 26 -1.45 -12.13 -14.78
CA MET A 26 -2.60 -11.36 -14.31
C MET A 26 -2.17 -9.98 -13.81
N LEU A 27 -1.14 -9.91 -12.96
CA LEU A 27 -0.57 -8.66 -12.46
C LEU A 27 -0.11 -7.74 -13.61
N GLU A 28 0.54 -8.30 -14.62
CA GLU A 28 0.96 -7.54 -15.79
C GLU A 28 -0.23 -6.95 -16.55
N ALA A 29 -1.27 -7.74 -16.81
CA ALA A 29 -2.46 -7.30 -17.53
C ALA A 29 -3.16 -6.14 -16.79
N ILE A 30 -3.41 -6.28 -15.48
CA ILE A 30 -4.07 -5.22 -14.69
C ILE A 30 -3.21 -3.96 -14.58
N SER A 31 -1.88 -4.12 -14.46
CA SER A 31 -0.96 -2.98 -14.37
C SER A 31 -0.99 -2.16 -15.65
N ARG A 32 -1.00 -2.83 -16.81
CA ARG A 32 -1.13 -2.18 -18.13
C ARG A 32 -2.48 -1.49 -18.28
N TYR A 33 -3.58 -2.16 -17.89
CA TYR A 33 -4.93 -1.60 -17.99
C TYR A 33 -5.07 -0.28 -17.21
N HIS A 34 -4.51 -0.22 -15.99
CA HIS A 34 -4.58 0.98 -15.16
C HIS A 34 -3.46 2.01 -15.41
N GLY A 35 -2.49 1.69 -16.29
CA GLY A 35 -1.36 2.60 -16.56
C GLY A 35 -0.42 2.79 -15.35
N THR A 36 -0.31 1.80 -14.46
CA THR A 36 0.52 1.89 -13.25
C THR A 36 1.63 0.84 -13.26
N SER A 37 2.70 1.05 -12.48
CA SER A 37 3.72 0.00 -12.30
C SER A 37 3.16 -1.21 -11.55
N LYS A 38 3.76 -2.40 -11.78
CA LYS A 38 3.42 -3.64 -11.05
C LYS A 38 3.53 -3.46 -9.53
N SER A 39 4.59 -2.80 -9.06
CA SER A 39 4.78 -2.52 -7.63
C SER A 39 3.69 -1.59 -7.08
N ALA A 40 3.31 -0.54 -7.83
CA ALA A 40 2.23 0.35 -7.43
C ALA A 40 0.88 -0.39 -7.36
N MET A 41 0.63 -1.29 -8.31
CA MET A 41 -0.56 -2.13 -8.33
C MET A 41 -0.65 -3.05 -7.10
N VAL A 42 0.41 -3.81 -6.81
CA VAL A 42 0.46 -4.70 -5.62
C VAL A 42 0.26 -3.89 -4.34
N THR A 43 0.98 -2.77 -4.19
CA THR A 43 0.89 -1.93 -2.99
C THR A 43 -0.51 -1.33 -2.84
N GLY A 44 -1.13 -0.92 -3.95
CA GLY A 44 -2.50 -0.39 -3.96
C GLY A 44 -3.54 -1.44 -3.56
N LEU A 45 -3.42 -2.66 -4.08
CA LEU A 45 -4.30 -3.78 -3.72
C LEU A 45 -4.18 -4.13 -2.24
N ILE A 46 -2.94 -4.20 -1.71
CA ILE A 46 -2.71 -4.43 -0.27
C ILE A 46 -3.37 -3.34 0.56
N ARG A 47 -3.16 -2.05 0.23
CA ARG A 47 -3.74 -0.93 0.98
C ARG A 47 -5.27 -0.95 0.95
N LYS A 48 -5.86 -1.21 -0.23
CA LYS A 48 -7.31 -1.30 -0.40
C LYS A 48 -7.90 -2.41 0.47
N GLU A 49 -7.28 -3.58 0.47
CA GLU A 49 -7.76 -4.72 1.23
C GLU A 49 -7.55 -4.54 2.74
N PHE A 50 -6.40 -3.99 3.14
CA PHE A 50 -6.10 -3.71 4.54
C PHE A 50 -7.16 -2.79 5.16
N TRP A 51 -7.46 -1.65 4.53
CA TRP A 51 -8.45 -0.71 5.08
C TRP A 51 -9.90 -1.22 5.00
N ARG A 52 -10.20 -2.13 4.08
CA ARG A 52 -11.50 -2.80 4.03
C ARG A 52 -11.71 -3.71 5.24
N VAL A 53 -10.66 -4.40 5.68
CA VAL A 53 -10.71 -5.36 6.80
C VAL A 53 -10.50 -4.67 8.15
N PHE A 54 -9.59 -3.70 8.20
CA PHE A 54 -9.21 -2.97 9.41
C PHE A 54 -9.46 -1.47 9.22
N PRO A 55 -10.74 -1.02 9.19
CA PRO A 55 -11.08 0.38 8.91
C PRO A 55 -10.50 1.37 9.95
N ASN A 56 -10.18 0.88 11.15
CA ASN A 56 -9.58 1.66 12.24
C ASN A 56 -8.08 1.37 12.43
N GLY A 57 -7.44 0.67 11.49
CA GLY A 57 -6.06 0.21 11.62
C GLY A 57 -5.90 -0.98 12.57
N THR A 58 -4.65 -1.25 12.94
CA THR A 58 -4.25 -2.28 13.90
C THR A 58 -3.26 -1.71 14.91
N ASP A 59 -2.92 -2.49 15.94
CA ASP A 59 -1.90 -2.10 16.93
C ASP A 59 -0.54 -1.74 16.29
N THR A 60 -0.20 -2.38 15.16
CA THR A 60 1.09 -2.19 14.47
C THR A 60 1.01 -1.23 13.28
N VAL A 61 -0.17 -1.05 12.70
CA VAL A 61 -0.41 -0.17 11.55
C VAL A 61 -1.48 0.84 11.96
N PRO A 62 -1.07 2.00 12.52
CA PRO A 62 -2.01 3.01 12.97
C PRO A 62 -2.68 3.70 11.79
N LEU A 63 -3.82 4.35 12.05
CA LEU A 63 -4.48 5.23 11.09
C LEU A 63 -3.53 6.32 10.61
N ASP A 64 -3.68 6.67 9.33
CA ASP A 64 -3.01 7.84 8.78
C ASP A 64 -3.46 9.09 9.55
N ALA A 65 -2.52 10.01 9.79
CA ALA A 65 -2.81 11.24 10.52
C ALA A 65 -3.96 12.02 9.86
N GLY A 66 -5.03 12.26 10.62
CA GLY A 66 -6.22 12.98 10.14
C GLY A 66 -7.32 12.10 9.54
N ALA A 67 -7.16 10.78 9.51
CA ALA A 67 -8.27 9.87 9.20
C ALA A 67 -9.37 10.00 10.28
N LYS A 68 -10.59 10.34 9.86
CA LYS A 68 -11.75 10.41 10.75
C LYS A 68 -12.35 9.02 10.90
N VAL A 69 -12.28 8.46 12.11
CA VAL A 69 -13.03 7.24 12.45
C VAL A 69 -14.51 7.59 12.37
N SER A 70 -15.26 6.88 11.54
CA SER A 70 -16.73 6.89 11.64
C SER A 70 -17.09 5.89 12.73
N GLU A 71 -17.53 6.39 13.88
CA GLU A 71 -18.15 5.53 14.89
C GLU A 71 -19.39 4.87 14.27
N SER A 72 -19.48 3.55 14.41
CA SER A 72 -20.69 2.77 14.09
C SER A 72 -21.46 2.49 15.36
#